data_AF-A0A2E8U7F0-F1
#
_entry.id   AF-A0A2E8U7F0-F1
#
_cell.length_a   1.000
_cell.length_b   1.000
_cell.length_c   1.000
_cell.angle_alpha   90.00
_cell.angle_beta   90.00
_cell.angle_gamma   90.00
#
_symmetry.space_group_name_H-M   'P 1'
#
loop_
_entity.id
_entity.type
_entity.pdbx_description
1 polymer ?
#
loop_
_entity_poly.entity_id
_entity_poly.type
_entity_poly.pdbx_seq_one_letter_code
_entity_poly.pdbx_strand_id
1 'polypeptide(L)'
;MPRNNTQRILSATIGLCALAAFSAIAGEVQRVSDSWVRSAPPNVKMHAAYLTLYNHAATDVEIVGVESPQYERAEIHHSNVVDGVATMMKQDQIAIAPGGMLKMVPGGFHVMLIKPKQPVRDGDKIDLKFHFSDGTALTFDAEVRSASKPMNHDHGNHKQHKMN
;
A
#
# COMPACT_ATOMS: atom_id res chain seq x y z
N MET A 1 -68.23 -51.00 11.14
CA MET A 1 -66.85 -50.88 10.60
C MET A 1 -66.72 -49.53 9.90
N PRO A 2 -65.69 -48.71 10.19
CA PRO A 2 -65.59 -47.32 9.78
C PRO A 2 -64.74 -47.12 8.51
N ARG A 3 -64.87 -45.99 7.82
CA ARG A 3 -63.73 -45.37 7.13
C ARG A 3 -63.92 -43.86 6.90
N ASN A 4 -63.01 -43.12 7.51
CA ASN A 4 -62.80 -41.68 7.46
C ASN A 4 -61.98 -41.31 6.21
N ASN A 5 -62.10 -40.09 5.68
CA ASN A 5 -60.99 -39.11 5.49
C ASN A 5 -61.44 -37.97 4.56
N THR A 6 -61.61 -36.73 5.03
CA THR A 6 -60.60 -35.69 5.33
C THR A 6 -60.36 -34.76 4.14
N GLN A 7 -60.77 -33.51 4.35
CA GLN A 7 -60.71 -32.38 3.42
C GLN A 7 -59.26 -31.91 3.19
N ARG A 8 -58.95 -31.47 1.96
CA ARG A 8 -57.66 -30.85 1.61
C ARG A 8 -57.90 -29.37 1.34
N ILE A 9 -57.39 -28.52 2.24
CA ILE A 9 -57.32 -27.07 2.07
C ILE A 9 -56.05 -26.77 1.25
N LEU A 10 -56.21 -26.04 0.15
CA LEU A 10 -55.12 -25.56 -0.70
C LEU A 10 -54.67 -24.18 -0.21
N SER A 11 -53.45 -24.06 0.30
CA SER A 11 -52.83 -22.78 0.68
C SER A 11 -51.87 -22.34 -0.43
N ALA A 12 -52.14 -21.18 -1.04
CA ALA A 12 -51.29 -20.55 -2.05
C ALA A 12 -50.16 -19.76 -1.39
N THR A 13 -48.90 -20.04 -1.75
CA THR A 13 -47.72 -19.37 -1.23
C THR A 13 -47.26 -18.30 -2.22
N ILE A 14 -47.28 -17.03 -1.81
CA ILE A 14 -46.78 -15.89 -2.59
C ILE A 14 -45.26 -15.81 -2.42
N GLY A 15 -44.52 -15.96 -3.53
CA GLY A 15 -43.06 -15.85 -3.57
C GLY A 15 -42.59 -14.39 -3.47
N LEU A 16 -41.93 -14.06 -2.36
CA LEU A 16 -41.24 -12.78 -2.15
C LEU A 16 -39.85 -12.87 -2.78
N CYS A 17 -39.66 -12.19 -3.92
CA CYS A 17 -38.40 -12.08 -4.63
C CYS A 17 -37.42 -11.22 -3.82
N ALA A 18 -36.45 -11.85 -3.16
CA ALA A 18 -35.40 -11.14 -2.42
C ALA A 18 -34.40 -10.53 -3.41
N LEU A 19 -34.41 -9.20 -3.56
CA LEU A 19 -33.29 -8.49 -4.16
C LEU A 19 -32.10 -8.59 -3.19
N ALA A 20 -31.11 -9.41 -3.54
CA ALA A 20 -29.80 -9.36 -2.91
C ALA A 20 -29.12 -8.05 -3.32
N ALA A 21 -29.10 -7.07 -2.40
CA ALA A 21 -28.26 -5.90 -2.53
C ALA A 21 -26.79 -6.36 -2.44
N PHE A 22 -26.09 -6.33 -3.55
CA PHE A 22 -24.64 -6.56 -3.58
C PHE A 22 -23.99 -5.31 -3.02
N SER A 23 -23.63 -5.32 -1.74
CA SER A 23 -22.78 -4.27 -1.16
C SER A 23 -21.41 -4.37 -1.81
N ALA A 24 -21.15 -3.53 -2.81
CA ALA A 24 -19.81 -3.30 -3.29
C ALA A 24 -19.01 -2.64 -2.16
N ILE A 25 -18.09 -3.39 -1.55
CA ILE A 25 -17.09 -2.83 -0.64
C ILE A 25 -16.25 -1.88 -1.49
N ALA A 26 -16.45 -0.58 -1.28
CA ALA A 26 -15.67 0.45 -1.94
C ALA A 26 -14.22 0.39 -1.43
N GLY A 27 -13.32 -0.09 -2.29
CA GLY A 27 -12.04 0.56 -2.58
C GLY A 27 -10.98 0.66 -1.49
N GLU A 28 -10.61 -0.43 -0.82
CA GLU A 28 -9.33 -0.43 -0.09
C GLU A 28 -8.15 -0.40 -1.06
N VAL A 29 -7.13 0.41 -0.75
CA VAL A 29 -5.78 0.26 -1.32
C VAL A 29 -5.19 -1.01 -0.77
N GLN A 30 -5.13 -2.03 -1.61
CA GLN A 30 -4.99 -3.41 -1.15
C GLN A 30 -3.55 -3.92 -1.09
N ARG A 31 -2.58 -3.20 -1.67
CA ARG A 31 -1.22 -3.74 -1.78
C ARG A 31 -0.13 -2.69 -1.71
N VAL A 32 0.81 -2.94 -0.81
CA VAL A 32 2.16 -2.37 -0.81
C VAL A 32 3.13 -3.46 -1.26
N SER A 33 4.09 -3.13 -2.11
CA SER A 33 5.24 -4.00 -2.42
C SER A 33 6.55 -3.24 -2.25
N ASP A 34 7.63 -4.01 -2.11
CA ASP A 34 9.00 -3.50 -2.13
C ASP A 34 9.24 -2.36 -1.14
N SER A 35 8.62 -2.46 0.04
CA SER A 35 8.71 -1.48 1.12
C SER A 35 10.04 -1.60 1.85
N TRP A 36 10.81 -0.52 1.90
CA TRP A 36 12.07 -0.44 2.64
C TRP A 36 12.41 0.98 3.05
N VAL A 37 13.21 1.10 4.10
CA VAL A 37 13.79 2.38 4.56
C VAL A 37 15.27 2.39 4.25
N ARG A 38 15.75 3.47 3.64
CA ARG A 38 17.18 3.66 3.42
C ARG A 38 17.86 3.97 4.75
N SER A 39 18.85 3.16 5.09
CA SER A 39 19.69 3.44 6.25
C SER A 39 20.54 4.69 6.05
N ALA A 40 20.86 5.34 7.16
CA ALA A 40 21.62 6.58 7.20
C ALA A 40 22.67 6.50 8.32
N PRO A 41 23.76 7.30 8.27
CA PRO A 41 24.72 7.36 9.35
C PRO A 41 24.06 7.69 10.71
N PRO A 42 24.61 7.22 11.84
CA PRO A 42 23.95 7.31 13.16
C PRO A 42 23.56 8.72 13.64
N ASN A 43 24.20 9.75 13.11
CA ASN A 43 23.95 11.16 13.44
C ASN A 43 22.85 11.81 12.57
N VAL A 44 22.37 11.12 11.54
CA VAL A 44 21.32 11.62 10.64
C VAL A 44 19.96 11.34 11.28
N LYS A 45 19.14 12.39 11.40
CA LYS A 45 17.78 12.33 11.98
C LYS A 45 16.68 12.28 10.92
N MET A 46 17.02 11.85 9.71
CA MET A 46 16.14 11.86 8.56
C MET A 46 16.37 10.60 7.74
N HIS A 47 15.30 9.89 7.42
CA HIS A 47 15.34 8.67 6.62
C HIS A 47 14.33 8.77 5.49
N ALA A 48 14.59 8.06 4.40
CA ALA A 48 13.66 7.97 3.27
C ALA A 48 13.13 6.54 3.19
N ALA A 49 11.80 6.39 3.15
CA ALA A 49 11.14 5.13 2.83
C ALA A 49 10.68 5.11 1.38
N TYR A 50 10.78 3.93 0.78
CA TYR A 50 10.50 3.63 -0.61
C TYR A 50 9.60 2.40 -0.68
N LEU A 51 8.66 2.40 -1.61
CA LEU A 51 7.66 1.34 -1.78
C LEU A 51 6.94 1.52 -3.12
N THR A 52 6.14 0.53 -3.51
CA THR A 52 5.10 0.69 -4.53
C THR A 52 3.73 0.49 -3.91
N LEU A 53 2.84 1.45 -4.10
CA LEU A 53 1.44 1.39 -3.65
C LEU A 53 0.54 1.17 -4.86
N TYR A 54 -0.34 0.17 -4.80
CA TYR A 54 -1.26 -0.17 -5.91
C TYR A 54 -2.70 0.16 -5.54
N ASN A 55 -3.37 0.93 -6.39
CA ASN A 55 -4.80 1.16 -6.28
C ASN A 55 -5.57 0.09 -7.06
N HIS A 56 -6.15 -0.88 -6.34
CA HIS A 56 -7.04 -1.90 -6.91
C HIS A 56 -8.53 -1.54 -6.79
N ALA A 57 -8.85 -0.35 -6.27
CA ALA A 57 -10.21 0.15 -6.23
C ALA A 57 -10.73 0.46 -7.64
N ALA A 58 -12.05 0.51 -7.77
CA ALA A 58 -12.72 0.97 -8.98
C ALA A 58 -12.76 2.51 -9.10
N THR A 59 -12.25 3.23 -8.10
CA THR A 59 -12.25 4.68 -7.97
C THR A 59 -10.85 5.21 -7.71
N ASP A 60 -10.64 6.51 -7.90
CA ASP A 60 -9.44 7.19 -7.44
C ASP A 60 -9.27 6.98 -5.93
N VAL A 61 -8.03 6.78 -5.49
CA VAL A 61 -7.67 6.85 -4.09
C VAL A 61 -6.67 7.98 -3.90
N GLU A 62 -6.89 8.79 -2.87
CA GLU A 62 -6.02 9.91 -2.54
C GLU A 62 -5.40 9.73 -1.16
N ILE A 63 -4.07 9.70 -1.12
CA ILE A 63 -3.31 9.74 0.13
C ILE A 63 -3.31 11.18 0.61
N VAL A 64 -3.72 11.41 1.85
CA VAL A 64 -3.78 12.74 2.48
C VAL A 64 -2.84 12.85 3.69
N GLY A 65 -2.16 11.76 4.05
CA GLY A 65 -1.23 11.77 5.16
C GLY A 65 -0.45 10.48 5.32
N VAL A 66 0.63 10.58 6.08
CA VAL A 66 1.46 9.45 6.48
C VAL A 66 1.91 9.65 7.93
N GLU A 67 1.93 8.58 8.71
CA GLU A 67 2.47 8.58 10.07
C GLU A 67 3.34 7.35 10.32
N SER A 68 4.22 7.45 11.32
CA SER A 68 5.01 6.33 11.84
C SER A 68 5.16 6.49 13.35
N PRO A 69 4.79 5.48 14.17
CA PRO A 69 4.94 5.58 15.62
C PRO A 69 6.40 5.69 16.06
N GLN A 70 7.36 5.27 15.23
CA GLN A 70 8.81 5.33 15.48
C GLN A 70 9.43 6.72 15.25
N TYR A 71 8.70 7.67 14.64
CA TYR A 71 9.21 9.01 14.26
C TYR A 71 8.36 10.14 14.84
N GLU A 72 8.92 11.34 14.99
CA GLU A 72 8.13 12.52 15.34
C GLU A 72 7.18 12.91 14.20
N ARG A 73 7.65 12.81 12.95
CA ARG A 73 6.91 13.19 11.75
C ARG A 73 7.23 12.26 10.58
N ALA A 74 6.22 12.06 9.73
CA ALA A 74 6.39 11.46 8.41
C ALA A 74 5.71 12.37 7.37
N GLU A 75 6.30 12.48 6.20
CA GLU A 75 5.80 13.34 5.12
C GLU A 75 6.01 12.68 3.77
N ILE A 76 5.18 12.98 2.77
CA ILE A 76 5.41 12.52 1.40
C ILE A 76 6.11 13.64 0.64
N HIS A 77 7.22 13.34 -0.01
CA HIS A 77 8.05 14.30 -0.74
C HIS A 77 8.25 13.82 -2.18
N HIS A 78 8.40 14.77 -3.10
CA HIS A 78 8.87 14.51 -4.47
C HIS A 78 10.25 15.13 -4.65
N SER A 79 11.24 14.29 -4.96
CA SER A 79 12.55 14.76 -5.41
C SER A 79 12.50 15.11 -6.88
N ASN A 80 13.05 16.27 -7.25
CA ASN A 80 13.25 16.65 -8.65
C ASN A 80 14.62 17.30 -8.82
N VAL A 81 15.15 17.31 -10.04
CA VAL A 81 16.34 18.10 -10.39
C VAL A 81 15.90 19.24 -11.28
N VAL A 82 16.06 20.46 -10.80
CA VAL A 82 15.75 21.68 -11.54
C VAL A 82 17.07 22.43 -11.73
N ASP A 83 17.48 22.64 -12.98
CA ASP A 83 18.73 23.32 -13.34
C ASP A 83 19.99 22.73 -12.66
N GLY A 84 20.04 21.41 -12.53
CA GLY A 84 21.14 20.70 -11.86
C GLY A 84 21.09 20.74 -10.34
N VAL A 85 20.09 21.40 -9.74
CA VAL A 85 19.87 21.46 -8.30
C VAL A 85 18.79 20.47 -7.89
N ALA A 86 19.14 19.56 -6.97
CA ALA A 86 18.17 18.65 -6.38
C ALA A 86 17.24 19.41 -5.41
N THR A 87 15.94 19.32 -5.65
CA THR A 87 14.89 19.89 -4.79
C THR A 87 14.04 18.76 -4.20
N MET A 88 13.50 18.99 -3.01
CA MET A 88 12.54 18.09 -2.35
C MET A 88 11.32 18.92 -1.98
N MET A 89 10.17 18.55 -2.54
CA MET A 89 8.91 19.26 -2.33
C MET A 89 7.92 18.37 -1.59
N LYS A 90 7.46 18.82 -0.42
CA LYS A 90 6.38 18.17 0.33
C LYS A 90 5.11 18.11 -0.53
N GLN A 91 4.44 16.97 -0.47
CA GLN A 91 3.15 16.72 -1.10
C GLN A 91 2.11 16.57 0.03
N ASP A 92 1.09 17.41 0.01
CA ASP A 92 0.00 17.32 0.98
C ASP A 92 -1.01 16.23 0.62
N GLN A 93 -1.17 15.97 -0.68
CA GLN A 93 -2.03 14.91 -1.19
C GLN A 93 -1.46 14.28 -2.48
N ILE A 94 -1.74 13.00 -2.70
CA ILE A 94 -1.41 12.29 -3.94
C ILE A 94 -2.56 11.38 -4.35
N ALA A 95 -3.10 11.62 -5.54
CA ALA A 95 -4.12 10.76 -6.15
C ALA A 95 -3.48 9.60 -6.93
N ILE A 96 -4.11 8.43 -6.87
CA ILE A 96 -3.77 7.23 -7.63
C ILE A 96 -5.03 6.78 -8.35
N ALA A 97 -5.00 6.78 -9.67
CA ALA A 97 -6.14 6.37 -10.50
C ALA A 97 -6.51 4.88 -10.30
N PRO A 98 -7.75 4.46 -10.60
CA PRO A 98 -8.16 3.06 -10.57
C PRO A 98 -7.22 2.17 -11.39
N GLY A 99 -6.79 1.05 -10.81
CA GLY A 99 -5.81 0.15 -11.43
C GLY A 99 -4.40 0.73 -11.56
N GLY A 100 -4.18 1.95 -11.06
CA GLY A 100 -2.91 2.65 -11.10
C GLY A 100 -1.98 2.26 -9.94
N MET A 101 -0.79 2.85 -9.95
CA MET A 101 0.20 2.69 -8.89
C MET A 101 1.00 3.96 -8.64
N LEU A 102 1.43 4.14 -7.39
CA LEU A 102 2.40 5.15 -7.00
C LEU A 102 3.72 4.47 -6.64
N LYS A 103 4.76 4.75 -7.42
CA LYS A 103 6.12 4.30 -7.14
C LYS A 103 6.87 5.35 -6.35
N MET A 104 7.29 4.98 -5.14
CA MET A 104 8.16 5.77 -4.30
C MET A 104 9.57 5.21 -4.36
N VAL A 105 10.47 5.89 -5.08
CA VAL A 105 11.81 5.41 -5.42
C VAL A 105 12.85 6.52 -5.23
N PRO A 106 14.14 6.18 -5.06
CA PRO A 106 15.20 7.18 -5.02
C PRO A 106 15.16 8.12 -6.23
N GLY A 107 15.20 9.44 -5.98
CA GLY A 107 15.11 10.46 -7.02
C GLY A 107 13.70 10.79 -7.51
N GLY A 108 12.65 10.15 -6.95
CA GLY A 108 11.25 10.47 -7.21
C GLY A 108 10.47 10.69 -5.91
N PHE A 109 9.24 10.17 -5.85
CA PHE A 109 8.45 10.20 -4.62
C PHE A 109 9.09 9.37 -3.51
N HIS A 110 8.95 9.79 -2.26
CA HIS A 110 9.40 9.04 -1.09
C HIS A 110 8.67 9.50 0.17
N VAL A 111 8.63 8.63 1.19
CA VAL A 111 8.22 9.04 2.53
C VAL A 111 9.45 9.54 3.28
N MET A 112 9.44 10.81 3.66
CA MET A 112 10.45 11.42 4.50
C MET A 112 10.09 11.20 5.98
N LEU A 113 10.94 10.47 6.68
CA LEU A 113 10.81 10.12 8.10
C LEU A 113 11.73 11.01 8.93
N ILE A 114 11.16 11.82 9.82
CA ILE A 114 11.87 12.92 10.49
C ILE A 114 11.92 12.68 11.99
N LYS A 115 13.13 12.81 12.55
CA LYS A 115 13.48 12.64 13.96
C LYS A 115 13.00 11.29 14.51
N PRO A 116 13.79 10.22 14.33
CA PRO A 116 13.47 8.94 14.92
C PRO A 116 13.48 9.05 16.46
N LYS A 117 12.52 8.40 17.11
CA LYS A 117 12.39 8.36 18.58
C LYS A 117 13.42 7.44 19.24
N GLN A 118 14.01 6.53 18.47
CA GLN A 118 15.05 5.59 18.88
C GLN A 118 16.11 5.45 17.77
N PRO A 119 17.35 5.03 18.08
CA PRO A 119 18.34 4.76 17.04
C PRO A 119 17.85 3.70 16.03
N VAL A 120 17.98 4.00 14.74
CA VAL A 120 17.54 3.15 13.62
C VAL A 120 18.75 2.39 13.05
N ARG A 121 18.64 1.06 12.90
CA ARG A 121 19.69 0.15 12.43
C ARG A 121 19.22 -0.68 11.24
N ASP A 122 20.19 -1.17 10.46
CA ASP A 122 19.91 -2.14 9.39
C ASP A 122 19.20 -3.38 9.96
N GLY A 123 18.14 -3.83 9.28
CA GLY A 123 17.28 -4.94 9.70
C GLY A 123 16.11 -4.53 10.60
N ASP A 124 16.09 -3.30 11.13
CA ASP A 124 14.93 -2.81 11.87
C ASP A 124 13.70 -2.73 10.96
N LYS A 125 12.51 -2.93 11.56
CA LYS A 125 11.23 -2.74 10.89
C LYS A 125 10.59 -1.43 11.34
N ILE A 126 10.27 -0.59 10.38
CA ILE A 126 9.58 0.68 10.61
C ILE A 126 8.12 0.53 10.18
N ASP A 127 7.20 0.77 11.10
CA ASP A 127 5.78 0.79 10.79
C ASP A 127 5.40 2.12 10.16
N LEU A 128 4.63 2.05 9.09
CA LEU A 128 4.09 3.16 8.34
C LEU A 128 2.58 3.01 8.25
N LYS A 129 1.88 4.13 8.29
CA LYS A 129 0.45 4.18 8.05
C LYS A 129 0.10 5.32 7.11
N PHE A 130 -0.51 4.98 5.99
CA PHE A 130 -1.11 5.96 5.09
C PHE A 130 -2.56 6.22 5.50
N HIS A 131 -2.96 7.49 5.41
CA HIS A 131 -4.33 7.94 5.59
C HIS A 131 -4.88 8.38 4.23
N PHE A 132 -6.09 7.96 3.92
CA PHE A 132 -6.75 8.27 2.66
C PHE A 132 -7.89 9.26 2.85
N SER A 133 -8.26 9.98 1.79
CA SER A 133 -9.30 11.02 1.84
C SER A 133 -10.70 10.49 2.18
N ASP A 134 -10.95 9.19 1.97
CA ASP A 134 -12.18 8.51 2.36
C ASP A 134 -12.26 8.11 3.85
N GLY A 135 -11.21 8.43 4.62
CA GLY A 135 -11.10 8.12 6.04
C GLY A 135 -10.54 6.74 6.34
N THR A 136 -10.24 5.92 5.33
CA THR A 136 -9.56 4.63 5.52
C THR A 136 -8.07 4.84 5.77
N ALA A 137 -7.40 3.79 6.25
CA ALA A 137 -5.97 3.80 6.48
C ALA A 137 -5.33 2.44 6.16
N LEU A 138 -4.10 2.47 5.69
CA LEU A 138 -3.31 1.28 5.39
C LEU A 138 -2.02 1.28 6.20
N THR A 139 -1.86 0.27 7.04
CA THR A 139 -0.64 0.03 7.85
C THR A 139 0.22 -1.04 7.20
N PHE A 140 1.53 -0.81 7.16
CA PHE A 140 2.51 -1.76 6.64
C PHE A 140 3.89 -1.50 7.26
N ASP A 141 4.79 -2.47 7.20
CA ASP A 141 6.17 -2.33 7.67
C ASP A 141 7.16 -2.16 6.50
N ALA A 142 8.32 -1.59 6.83
CA ALA A 142 9.43 -1.38 5.92
C ALA A 142 10.74 -1.78 6.62
N GLU A 143 11.50 -2.70 6.02
CA GLU A 143 12.82 -3.09 6.55
C GLU A 143 13.85 -2.00 6.23
N VAL A 144 14.64 -1.63 7.23
CA VAL A 144 15.78 -0.71 7.07
C VAL A 144 16.93 -1.46 6.42
N ARG A 145 17.44 -0.93 5.30
CA ARG A 145 18.60 -1.50 4.61
C ARG A 145 19.43 -0.45 3.89
N SER A 146 20.72 -0.76 3.70
CA SER A 146 21.57 0.02 2.81
C SER A 146 21.08 -0.04 1.36
N ALA A 147 21.16 1.10 0.67
CA ALA A 147 20.84 1.21 -0.76
C ALA A 147 21.74 0.34 -1.67
N SER A 148 22.85 -0.19 -1.15
CA SER A 148 23.78 -1.05 -1.88
C SER A 148 23.39 -2.54 -1.89
N LYS A 149 22.32 -2.95 -1.20
CA LYS A 149 21.86 -4.35 -1.22
C LYS A 149 21.04 -4.57 -2.51
N PRO A 150 21.52 -5.38 -3.48
CA PRO A 150 20.74 -5.64 -4.67
C PRO A 150 19.44 -6.36 -4.27
N MET A 151 18.32 -6.01 -4.92
CA MET A 151 17.17 -6.90 -4.96
C MET A 151 17.65 -8.24 -5.50
N ASN A 152 17.42 -9.33 -4.78
CA ASN A 152 17.62 -10.68 -5.30
C ASN A 152 16.63 -10.88 -6.46
N HIS A 153 17.04 -10.50 -7.67
CA HIS A 153 16.52 -11.13 -8.87
C HIS A 153 17.22 -12.48 -8.97
N ASP A 154 16.45 -13.54 -8.75
CA ASP A 154 16.82 -14.90 -9.07
C ASP A 154 17.12 -14.98 -10.58
N HIS A 155 18.37 -14.78 -10.95
CA HIS A 155 18.83 -14.96 -12.33
C HIS A 155 19.07 -16.45 -12.55
N GLY A 156 17.98 -17.12 -12.95
CA GLY A 156 18.01 -18.45 -13.54
C GLY A 156 19.11 -18.55 -14.61
N ASN A 157 20.02 -19.48 -14.35
CA ASN A 157 21.22 -19.81 -15.11
C ASN A 157 20.91 -20.12 -16.60
N HIS A 158 21.09 -19.16 -17.50
CA HIS A 158 21.14 -19.45 -18.94
C HIS A 158 22.53 -20.00 -19.30
N LYS A 159 22.64 -21.33 -19.29
CA LYS A 159 23.78 -22.05 -19.88
C LYS A 159 23.86 -21.71 -21.38
N GLN A 160 24.96 -21.05 -21.76
CA GLN A 160 25.29 -20.74 -23.14
C GLN A 160 25.78 -22.02 -23.84
N HIS A 161 24.98 -22.58 -24.74
CA HIS A 161 25.40 -23.67 -25.61
C HIS A 161 26.16 -23.06 -26.80
N LYS A 162 27.50 -23.14 -26.78
CA LYS A 162 28.33 -22.93 -27.97
C LYS A 162 28.22 -24.17 -28.85
N MET A 163 27.68 -24.01 -30.06
CA MET A 163 27.89 -24.96 -31.14
C MET A 163 29.01 -24.42 -32.02
N ASN A 164 30.00 -25.28 -32.28
CA ASN A 164 31.09 -25.10 -33.21
C ASN A 164 30.95 -26.16 -34.29
#